data_AF-A0A8D8FT75-F1
#
_entry.id   AF-A0A8D8FT75-F1
#
_cell.length_a   1.000
_cell.length_b   1.000
_cell.length_c   1.000
_cell.angle_alpha   90.00
_cell.angle_beta   90.00
_cell.angle_gamma   90.00
#
_symmetry.space_group_name_H-M   'P 1'
#
loop_
_entity.id
_entity.type
_entity.pdbx_description
1 polymer ?
#
loop_
_entity_poly.entity_id
_entity_poly.type
_entity_poly.pdbx_seq_one_letter_code
_entity_poly.pdbx_strand_id
1 'polypeptide(L)'
;DDDEDEDDEMEEDPCQVVFGVTTAINLANKQDLNCVKQLQKMVFEKAEKYATESVLAQFREALTSGNKCTALLLNERFVNIPAAVCVPMFENLLMEIERAKTKGMPYKFDYFLVFVKYYQKAASGAKAAEVLYSNDEEEYFIKDCAASFDYSVQKETTTALAGNWLEEDEELQPFRKVLLIEASKLPETINTIKSLVASATNN
;
A
#
# COMPACT_ATOMS: atom_id res chain seq x y z
N ASP A 1 36.05 -9.37 -44.10
CA ASP A 1 34.58 -9.24 -44.05
C ASP A 1 34.05 -10.61 -43.73
N ASP A 2 33.88 -10.89 -42.44
CA ASP A 2 32.54 -10.85 -41.85
C ASP A 2 32.71 -10.98 -40.33
N ASP A 3 32.45 -9.86 -39.67
CA ASP A 3 32.13 -9.77 -38.25
C ASP A 3 30.83 -10.56 -38.04
N GLU A 4 30.85 -11.62 -37.22
CA GLU A 4 29.62 -12.18 -36.66
C GLU A 4 29.58 -11.83 -35.18
N ASP A 5 28.63 -10.95 -34.91
CA ASP A 5 28.32 -10.28 -33.67
C ASP A 5 27.93 -11.24 -32.52
N GLU A 6 28.21 -10.72 -31.33
CA GLU A 6 27.83 -11.12 -29.98
C GLU A 6 26.38 -11.61 -29.84
N ASP A 7 26.19 -12.82 -29.31
CA ASP A 7 25.00 -13.20 -28.55
C ASP A 7 25.48 -13.72 -27.17
N ASP A 8 26.02 -12.81 -26.36
CA ASP A 8 26.11 -13.01 -24.91
C ASP A 8 24.68 -12.90 -24.34
N GLU A 9 23.90 -13.97 -24.46
CA GLU A 9 22.71 -14.20 -23.64
C GLU A 9 23.16 -14.26 -22.18
N MET A 10 23.30 -13.10 -21.53
CA MET A 10 23.41 -13.02 -20.09
C MET A 10 22.13 -13.64 -19.52
N GLU A 11 22.21 -14.90 -19.08
CA GLU A 11 21.24 -15.52 -18.20
C GLU A 11 20.99 -14.54 -17.04
N GLU A 12 19.87 -13.80 -17.08
CA GLU A 12 19.49 -12.89 -16.01
C GLU A 12 19.39 -13.72 -14.72
N ASP A 13 20.34 -13.50 -13.80
CA ASP A 13 20.37 -14.18 -12.51
C ASP A 13 18.98 -14.00 -11.86
N PRO A 14 18.23 -15.07 -11.58
CA PRO A 14 16.89 -14.96 -11.00
C PRO A 14 16.90 -14.27 -9.62
N CYS A 15 18.06 -14.13 -8.97
CA CYS A 15 18.24 -13.29 -7.79
C CYS A 15 18.25 -11.78 -8.06
N GLN A 16 18.30 -11.33 -9.32
CA GLN A 16 18.20 -9.91 -9.71
C GLN A 16 16.76 -9.44 -9.93
N VAL A 17 15.79 -10.35 -10.01
CA VAL A 17 14.38 -9.99 -10.22
C VAL A 17 13.71 -9.62 -8.90
N VAL A 18 13.21 -8.37 -8.81
CA VAL A 18 12.50 -7.87 -7.63
C VAL A 18 11.01 -8.22 -7.74
N PHE A 19 10.55 -9.18 -6.94
CA PHE A 19 9.16 -9.64 -6.92
C PHE A 19 8.23 -8.81 -6.02
N GLY A 20 8.81 -7.97 -5.16
CA GLY A 20 8.07 -7.07 -4.29
C GLY A 20 8.98 -6.09 -3.57
N VAL A 21 8.39 -5.00 -3.09
CA VAL A 21 9.04 -3.93 -2.36
C VAL A 21 8.22 -3.56 -1.14
N THR A 22 8.88 -3.35 -0.01
CA THR A 22 8.27 -2.81 1.20
C THR A 22 9.19 -1.75 1.77
N THR A 23 8.70 -0.52 1.93
CA THR A 23 9.52 0.61 2.38
C THR A 23 8.72 1.66 3.12
N ALA A 24 9.37 2.35 4.06
CA ALA A 24 8.79 3.46 4.82
C ALA A 24 9.56 4.77 4.52
N ILE A 25 8.90 5.70 3.83
CA ILE A 25 9.45 7.00 3.48
C ILE A 25 9.02 8.03 4.52
N ASN A 26 9.95 8.52 5.33
CA ASN A 26 9.67 9.62 6.25
C ASN A 26 9.21 10.87 5.48
N LEU A 27 7.95 11.27 5.65
CA LEU A 27 7.36 12.47 5.03
C LEU A 27 7.69 13.73 5.84
N ALA A 28 7.76 13.64 7.16
CA ALA A 28 8.05 14.77 8.05
C ALA A 28 9.46 15.36 7.81
N ASN A 29 10.46 14.52 7.55
CA ASN A 29 11.83 14.97 7.26
C ASN A 29 12.05 15.33 5.76
N LYS A 30 11.02 15.20 4.92
CA LYS A 30 11.11 15.47 3.48
C LYS A 30 10.08 16.52 3.02
N GLN A 31 9.53 17.29 3.96
CA GLN A 31 8.47 18.26 3.69
C GLN A 31 8.86 19.32 2.65
N ASP A 32 10.14 19.63 2.51
CA ASP A 32 10.61 20.62 1.53
C ASP A 32 10.55 20.12 0.07
N LEU A 33 10.54 18.80 -0.13
CA LEU A 33 10.50 18.21 -1.47
C LEU A 33 9.14 18.44 -2.14
N ASN A 34 9.18 18.86 -3.41
CA ASN A 34 7.96 19.13 -4.19
C ASN A 34 7.05 17.89 -4.30
N CYS A 35 7.62 16.69 -4.43
CA CYS A 35 6.83 15.46 -4.49
C CYS A 35 6.04 15.19 -3.20
N VAL A 36 6.62 15.50 -2.03
CA VAL A 36 5.94 15.34 -0.74
C VAL A 36 4.80 16.35 -0.61
N LYS A 37 5.03 17.61 -1.01
CA LYS A 37 3.98 18.65 -1.05
C LYS A 37 2.84 18.27 -2.00
N GLN A 38 3.15 17.73 -3.18
CA GLN A 38 2.15 17.25 -4.14
C GLN A 38 1.36 16.05 -3.60
N LEU A 39 2.03 15.09 -2.96
CA LEU A 39 1.38 13.95 -2.32
C LEU A 39 0.40 14.42 -1.24
N GLN A 40 0.85 15.27 -0.32
CA GLN A 40 -0.01 15.81 0.75
C GLN A 40 -1.19 16.58 0.18
N LYS A 41 -0.95 17.44 -0.81
CA LYS A 41 -2.01 18.17 -1.51
C LYS A 41 -3.04 17.21 -2.11
N MET A 42 -2.61 16.19 -2.84
CA MET A 42 -3.50 15.19 -3.43
C MET A 42 -4.32 14.45 -2.36
N VAL A 43 -3.68 14.02 -1.27
CA VAL A 43 -4.37 13.36 -0.15
C VAL A 43 -5.45 14.27 0.43
N PHE A 44 -5.15 15.55 0.67
CA PHE A 44 -6.13 16.49 1.22
C PHE A 44 -7.25 16.82 0.23
N GLU A 45 -6.96 17.03 -1.05
CA GLU A 45 -7.99 17.26 -2.07
C GLU A 45 -8.98 16.08 -2.18
N LYS A 46 -8.48 14.84 -2.05
CA LYS A 46 -9.33 13.65 -2.02
C LYS A 46 -10.08 13.54 -0.68
N ALA A 47 -9.41 13.75 0.44
CA ALA A 47 -10.04 13.67 1.77
C ALA A 47 -11.16 14.70 1.93
N GLU A 48 -10.96 15.95 1.49
CA GLU A 48 -12.00 17.00 1.53
C GLU A 48 -13.25 16.64 0.73
N LYS A 49 -13.09 15.83 -0.32
CA LYS A 49 -14.20 15.41 -1.18
C LYS A 49 -14.91 14.14 -0.70
N TYR A 50 -14.17 13.19 -0.14
CA TYR A 50 -14.67 11.82 0.09
C TYR A 50 -14.65 11.40 1.57
N ALA A 51 -13.89 12.07 2.43
CA ALA A 51 -13.82 11.75 3.85
C ALA A 51 -14.86 12.52 4.67
N THR A 52 -15.15 12.03 5.87
CA THR A 52 -15.90 12.79 6.86
C THR A 52 -15.02 13.89 7.48
N GLU A 53 -15.63 14.94 8.02
CA GLU A 53 -14.93 16.00 8.76
C GLU A 53 -14.00 15.43 9.87
N SER A 54 -14.46 14.40 10.59
CA SER A 54 -13.67 13.75 11.65
C SER A 54 -12.44 13.03 11.09
N VAL A 55 -12.59 12.31 9.97
CA VAL A 55 -11.45 11.65 9.31
C VAL A 55 -10.48 12.69 8.77
N LEU A 56 -10.97 13.75 8.11
CA LEU A 56 -10.14 14.84 7.60
C LEU A 56 -9.32 15.52 8.72
N ALA A 57 -9.92 15.72 9.90
CA ALA A 57 -9.22 16.27 11.05
C ALA A 57 -8.05 15.37 11.51
N GLN A 58 -8.24 14.05 11.55
CA GLN A 58 -7.17 13.10 11.89
C GLN A 58 -6.03 13.12 10.87
N PHE A 59 -6.34 13.19 9.57
CA PHE A 59 -5.33 13.32 8.52
C PHE A 59 -4.55 14.64 8.63
N ARG A 60 -5.23 15.76 8.95
CA ARG A 60 -4.57 17.05 9.21
C ARG A 60 -3.64 16.96 10.42
N GLU A 61 -4.10 16.37 11.52
CA GLU A 61 -3.26 16.15 12.70
C GLU A 61 -2.02 15.32 12.36
N ALA A 62 -2.16 14.19 11.67
CA ALA A 62 -1.02 13.32 11.39
C ALA A 62 -0.02 13.90 10.36
N LEU A 63 -0.49 14.63 9.35
CA LEU A 63 0.36 15.09 8.24
C LEU A 63 0.88 16.52 8.39
N THR A 64 0.24 17.37 9.20
CA THR A 64 0.53 18.82 9.24
C THR A 64 0.77 19.42 10.62
N SER A 65 0.48 18.71 11.72
CA SER A 65 0.62 19.24 13.09
C SER A 65 2.05 19.67 13.47
N GLY A 66 3.07 19.20 12.74
CA GLY A 66 4.48 19.48 13.00
C GLY A 66 5.06 18.77 14.23
N ASN A 67 4.22 18.18 15.08
CA ASN A 67 4.63 17.38 16.24
C ASN A 67 4.49 15.87 16.04
N LYS A 68 3.89 15.44 14.92
CA LYS A 68 3.78 14.03 14.50
C LYS A 68 4.72 13.73 13.35
N CYS A 69 5.32 12.55 13.38
CA CYS A 69 6.15 12.02 12.32
C CYS A 69 5.40 10.93 11.56
N THR A 70 4.98 11.25 10.33
CA THR A 70 4.27 10.30 9.46
C THR A 70 5.19 9.76 8.37
N ALA A 71 5.18 8.44 8.19
CA ALA A 71 5.85 7.78 7.07
C ALA A 71 4.83 7.36 6.00
N LEU A 72 5.18 7.50 4.73
CA LEU A 72 4.49 6.80 3.65
C LEU A 72 4.99 5.37 3.63
N LEU A 73 4.10 4.42 3.90
CA LEU A 73 4.38 3.00 3.79
C LEU A 73 3.93 2.50 2.42
N LEU A 74 4.87 1.99 1.65
CA LEU A 74 4.61 1.33 0.38
C LEU A 74 4.84 -0.16 0.56
N ASN A 75 3.84 -0.96 0.23
CA ASN A 75 3.93 -2.40 0.14
C ASN A 75 3.33 -2.80 -1.21
N GLU A 76 4.17 -3.33 -2.10
CA GLU A 76 3.76 -3.78 -3.43
C GLU A 76 4.47 -5.09 -3.74
N ARG A 77 3.75 -6.03 -4.35
CA ARG A 77 4.28 -7.29 -4.87
C ARG A 77 3.55 -7.66 -6.14
N PHE A 78 4.12 -8.55 -6.94
CA PHE A 78 3.37 -9.12 -8.07
C PHE A 78 2.16 -9.93 -7.57
N VAL A 79 1.07 -9.89 -8.35
CA VAL A 79 -0.22 -10.52 -8.01
C VAL A 79 -0.08 -12.03 -7.74
N ASN A 80 0.80 -12.70 -8.48
CA ASN A 80 1.02 -14.14 -8.37
C ASN A 80 1.92 -14.55 -7.19
N ILE A 81 2.46 -13.60 -6.42
CA ILE A 81 3.32 -13.89 -5.27
C ILE A 81 2.42 -14.10 -4.04
N PRO A 82 2.60 -15.16 -3.23
CA PRO A 82 1.75 -15.39 -2.07
C PRO A 82 1.83 -14.28 -1.01
N ALA A 83 0.72 -13.98 -0.33
CA ALA A 83 0.67 -13.04 0.79
C ALA A 83 1.65 -13.41 1.93
N ALA A 84 2.03 -14.69 2.05
CA ALA A 84 3.03 -15.17 3.00
C ALA A 84 4.37 -14.42 2.92
N VAL A 85 4.77 -13.95 1.74
CA VAL A 85 6.03 -13.22 1.51
C VAL A 85 6.01 -11.84 2.20
N CYS A 86 4.82 -11.28 2.42
CA CYS A 86 4.64 -9.98 3.06
C CYS A 86 5.17 -9.96 4.51
N VAL A 87 5.07 -11.09 5.23
CA VAL A 87 5.52 -11.22 6.62
C VAL A 87 7.03 -10.94 6.76
N PRO A 88 7.94 -11.69 6.12
CA PRO A 88 9.37 -11.41 6.24
C PRO A 88 9.77 -10.04 5.66
N MET A 89 9.07 -9.53 4.65
CA MET A 89 9.31 -8.17 4.13
C MET A 89 9.05 -7.11 5.21
N PHE A 90 7.94 -7.22 5.92
CA PHE A 90 7.59 -6.30 7.00
C PHE A 90 8.47 -6.49 8.25
N GLU A 91 8.82 -7.72 8.62
CA GLU A 91 9.76 -7.98 9.73
C GLU A 91 11.11 -7.32 9.46
N ASN A 92 11.61 -7.43 8.24
CA ASN A 92 12.84 -6.75 7.82
C ASN A 92 12.71 -5.23 7.91
N LEU A 93 11.63 -4.65 7.39
CA LEU A 93 11.39 -3.21 7.48
C LEU A 93 11.33 -2.73 8.94
N LEU A 94 10.65 -3.46 9.83
CA LEU A 94 10.58 -3.11 11.25
C LEU A 94 11.97 -3.14 11.90
N MET A 95 12.79 -4.16 11.62
CA MET A 95 14.16 -4.24 12.12
C MET A 95 15.02 -3.07 11.62
N GLU A 96 14.89 -2.69 10.36
CA GLU A 96 15.61 -1.55 9.78
C GLU A 96 15.20 -0.22 10.41
N ILE A 97 13.90 -0.02 10.64
CA ILE A 97 13.36 1.15 11.33
C ILE A 97 13.91 1.22 12.76
N GLU A 98 13.90 0.13 13.51
CA GLU A 98 14.44 0.09 14.88
C GLU A 98 15.95 0.33 14.93
N ARG A 99 16.70 -0.23 13.97
CA ARG A 99 18.13 0.04 13.83
C ARG A 99 18.40 1.52 13.51
N ALA A 100 17.60 2.13 12.65
CA ALA A 100 17.71 3.55 12.33
C ALA A 100 17.38 4.44 13.54
N LYS A 101 16.32 4.11 14.31
CA LYS A 101 15.98 4.77 15.57
C LYS A 101 17.13 4.71 16.58
N THR A 102 17.74 3.53 16.75
CA THR A 102 18.87 3.31 17.67
C THR A 102 20.10 4.15 17.28
N LYS A 103 20.31 4.38 15.99
CA LYS A 103 21.36 5.26 15.46
C LYS A 103 21.02 6.76 15.52
N GLY A 104 19.89 7.13 16.13
CA GLY A 104 19.46 8.53 16.21
C GLY A 104 18.94 9.11 14.88
N MET A 105 18.66 8.28 13.89
CA MET A 105 18.08 8.73 12.62
C MET A 105 16.59 9.07 12.80
N PRO A 106 16.02 9.96 11.98
CA PRO A 106 14.63 10.40 12.11
C PRO A 106 13.66 9.33 11.58
N TYR A 107 13.54 8.20 12.28
CA TYR A 107 12.62 7.10 11.92
C TYR A 107 11.69 6.75 13.09
N LYS A 108 11.47 7.70 14.00
CA LYS A 108 10.48 7.61 15.09
C LYS A 108 9.12 8.05 14.55
N PHE A 109 8.38 7.12 13.96
CA PHE A 109 7.08 7.38 13.37
C PHE A 109 5.95 7.28 14.41
N ASP A 110 4.99 8.19 14.32
CA ASP A 110 3.71 8.15 15.02
C ASP A 110 2.64 7.46 14.16
N TYR A 111 2.71 7.67 12.84
CA TYR A 111 1.74 7.16 11.88
C TYR A 111 2.38 6.63 10.60
N PHE A 112 1.67 5.71 9.95
CA PHE A 112 1.90 5.28 8.58
C PHE A 112 0.72 5.68 7.70
N LEU A 113 1.03 6.34 6.58
CA LEU A 113 0.11 6.60 5.49
C LEU A 113 0.23 5.43 4.49
N VAL A 114 -0.88 4.75 4.19
CA VAL A 114 -0.90 3.58 3.30
C VAL A 114 -1.95 3.79 2.20
N PHE A 115 -1.64 3.39 0.98
CA PHE A 115 -2.60 3.33 -0.12
C PHE A 115 -2.91 1.87 -0.42
N VAL A 116 -4.18 1.51 -0.31
CA VAL A 116 -4.71 0.18 -0.60
C VAL A 116 -5.46 0.19 -1.93
N LYS A 117 -5.21 -0.82 -2.76
CA LYS A 117 -5.85 -0.96 -4.07
C LYS A 117 -6.92 -2.04 -3.98
N TYR A 118 -8.17 -1.68 -4.29
CA TYR A 118 -9.25 -2.65 -4.31
C TYR A 118 -10.19 -2.40 -5.48
N TYR A 119 -10.94 -3.44 -5.85
CA TYR A 119 -11.96 -3.42 -6.87
C TYR A 119 -13.30 -3.71 -6.22
N GLN A 120 -14.33 -3.03 -6.68
CA GLN A 120 -15.70 -3.23 -6.20
C GLN A 120 -16.58 -3.69 -7.36
N LYS A 121 -17.25 -4.82 -7.16
CA LYS A 121 -18.28 -5.29 -8.08
C LYS A 121 -19.56 -4.49 -7.83
N ALA A 122 -20.17 -3.97 -8.90
CA ALA A 122 -21.41 -3.22 -8.79
C ALA A 122 -22.48 -4.10 -8.13
N ALA A 123 -23.25 -3.53 -7.19
CA ALA A 123 -24.32 -4.28 -6.54
C ALA A 123 -25.42 -4.61 -7.57
N SER A 124 -25.64 -5.89 -7.87
CA SER A 124 -26.79 -6.34 -8.64
C SER A 124 -27.93 -6.79 -7.72
N GLY A 125 -29.05 -6.08 -7.79
CA GLY A 125 -30.25 -6.37 -7.02
C GLY A 125 -30.05 -6.23 -5.50
N ALA A 126 -30.25 -7.32 -4.76
CA ALA A 126 -30.22 -7.34 -3.29
C ALA A 126 -28.86 -7.76 -2.69
N LYS A 127 -27.85 -8.03 -3.52
CA LYS A 127 -26.51 -8.41 -3.03
C LYS A 127 -25.69 -7.16 -2.70
N ALA A 128 -25.05 -7.17 -1.52
CA ALA A 128 -24.08 -6.14 -1.17
C ALA A 128 -22.92 -6.16 -2.17
N ALA A 129 -22.32 -5.00 -2.39
CA ALA A 129 -21.17 -4.88 -3.28
C ALA A 129 -20.01 -5.75 -2.76
N GLU A 130 -19.46 -6.57 -3.64
CA GLU A 130 -18.32 -7.43 -3.35
C GLU A 130 -17.02 -6.64 -3.53
N VAL A 131 -16.12 -6.72 -2.56
CA VAL A 131 -14.83 -6.02 -2.56
C VAL A 131 -13.72 -7.05 -2.75
N LEU A 132 -12.89 -6.83 -3.78
CA LEU A 132 -11.73 -7.63 -4.10
C LEU A 132 -10.48 -6.79 -3.86
N TYR A 133 -9.66 -7.16 -2.86
CA TYR A 133 -8.40 -6.50 -2.59
C TYR A 133 -7.32 -6.97 -3.57
N SER A 134 -6.35 -6.10 -3.87
CA SER A 134 -5.22 -6.49 -4.74
C SER A 134 -4.25 -7.41 -3.98
N ASN A 135 -4.13 -7.18 -2.67
CA ASN A 135 -3.31 -8.00 -1.79
C ASN A 135 -4.14 -8.41 -0.56
N ASP A 136 -4.20 -9.71 -0.27
CA ASP A 136 -5.02 -10.26 0.83
C ASP A 136 -4.66 -9.68 2.20
N GLU A 137 -3.38 -9.31 2.41
CA GLU A 137 -2.91 -8.69 3.66
C GLU A 137 -3.54 -7.32 3.93
N GLU A 138 -4.01 -6.60 2.90
CA GLU A 138 -4.56 -5.23 3.01
C GLU A 138 -5.81 -5.17 3.88
N GLU A 139 -6.58 -6.26 3.98
CA GLU A 139 -7.76 -6.35 4.83
C GLU A 139 -7.42 -6.09 6.32
N TYR A 140 -6.28 -6.61 6.78
CA TYR A 140 -5.84 -6.45 8.17
C TYR A 140 -5.37 -5.02 8.46
N PHE A 141 -4.72 -4.38 7.49
CA PHE A 141 -4.34 -2.97 7.59
C PHE A 141 -5.57 -2.05 7.68
N ILE A 142 -6.64 -2.36 6.94
CA ILE A 142 -7.89 -1.61 7.01
C ILE A 142 -8.54 -1.77 8.39
N LYS A 143 -8.55 -3.00 8.93
CA LYS A 143 -9.16 -3.28 10.23
C LYS A 143 -8.49 -2.52 11.38
N ASP A 144 -7.17 -2.39 11.33
CA ASP A 144 -6.38 -1.77 12.40
C ASP A 144 -6.10 -0.28 12.17
N CYS A 145 -6.65 0.33 11.11
CA CYS A 145 -6.42 1.75 10.82
C CYS A 145 -7.19 2.67 11.78
N ALA A 146 -6.60 3.83 12.10
CA ALA A 146 -7.23 4.86 12.92
C ALA A 146 -8.26 5.67 12.12
N ALA A 147 -7.92 5.96 10.85
CA ALA A 147 -8.77 6.68 9.94
C ALA A 147 -8.56 6.19 8.51
N SER A 148 -9.64 6.20 7.74
CA SER A 148 -9.58 5.89 6.31
C SER A 148 -10.66 6.61 5.53
N PHE A 149 -10.38 6.79 4.25
CA PHE A 149 -11.37 7.17 3.24
C PHE A 149 -11.00 6.50 1.92
N ASP A 150 -11.97 6.38 1.02
CA ASP A 150 -11.75 5.83 -0.30
C ASP A 150 -12.28 6.72 -1.40
N TYR A 151 -11.72 6.56 -2.59
CA TYR A 151 -12.12 7.28 -3.78
C TYR A 151 -12.01 6.38 -5.00
N SER A 152 -12.97 6.54 -5.92
CA SER A 152 -12.94 5.88 -7.22
C SER A 152 -11.81 6.47 -8.08
N VAL A 153 -11.07 5.59 -8.75
CA VAL A 153 -10.06 5.94 -9.75
C VAL A 153 -10.49 5.57 -11.17
N GLN A 154 -11.77 5.23 -11.37
CA GLN A 154 -12.30 4.81 -12.68
C GLN A 154 -11.98 5.81 -13.79
N LYS A 155 -12.01 7.12 -13.50
CA LYS A 155 -11.70 8.19 -14.46
C LYS A 155 -10.19 8.42 -14.69
N GLU A 156 -9.35 7.91 -13.81
CA GLU A 156 -7.89 8.11 -13.79
C GLU A 156 -7.15 6.88 -14.33
N THR A 157 -7.80 5.71 -14.35
CA THR A 157 -7.28 4.48 -14.93
C THR A 157 -7.57 4.44 -16.43
N THR A 158 -6.58 4.77 -17.26
CA THR A 158 -6.56 4.36 -18.66
C THR A 158 -5.91 2.98 -18.76
N THR A 159 -6.69 1.91 -18.91
CA THR A 159 -6.28 0.57 -19.44
C THR A 159 -5.24 -0.30 -18.69
N ALA A 160 -5.54 -1.60 -18.51
CA ALA A 160 -4.62 -2.77 -18.60
C ALA A 160 -5.18 -4.05 -17.93
N LEU A 161 -5.92 -3.93 -16.81
CA LEU A 161 -6.60 -5.05 -16.13
C LEU A 161 -8.08 -5.20 -16.52
N ALA A 162 -8.63 -4.20 -17.22
CA ALA A 162 -9.81 -4.39 -18.05
C ALA A 162 -9.39 -5.22 -19.26
N GLY A 163 -9.24 -6.53 -19.04
CA GLY A 163 -9.31 -7.49 -20.13
C GLY A 163 -10.59 -7.21 -20.91
N ASN A 164 -10.57 -7.54 -22.19
CA ASN A 164 -11.71 -7.45 -23.09
C ASN A 164 -12.76 -8.51 -22.69
N TRP A 165 -13.27 -8.41 -21.46
CA TRP A 165 -14.29 -9.29 -20.90
C TRP A 165 -15.61 -8.92 -21.57
N LEU A 166 -16.25 -9.94 -22.12
CA LEU A 166 -17.50 -9.84 -22.86
C LEU A 166 -18.53 -9.03 -22.06
N GLU A 167 -19.41 -8.33 -22.77
CA GLU A 167 -20.41 -7.36 -22.28
C GLU A 167 -21.38 -7.87 -21.17
N GLU A 168 -21.19 -9.09 -20.66
CA GLU A 168 -21.97 -9.74 -19.60
C GLU A 168 -21.27 -9.79 -18.23
N ASP A 169 -19.97 -9.47 -18.13
CA ASP A 169 -19.29 -9.41 -16.82
C ASP A 169 -19.54 -8.05 -16.13
N GLU A 170 -20.18 -8.08 -14.97
CA GLU A 170 -20.39 -6.91 -14.11
C GLU A 170 -19.06 -6.16 -13.88
N GLU A 171 -18.96 -4.94 -14.43
CA GLU A 171 -17.71 -4.20 -14.55
C GLU A 171 -17.11 -3.89 -13.17
N LEU A 172 -15.93 -4.48 -12.87
CA LEU A 172 -15.18 -4.24 -11.64
C LEU A 172 -14.66 -2.80 -11.60
N GLN A 173 -15.13 -2.03 -10.62
CA GLN A 173 -14.77 -0.62 -10.48
C GLN A 173 -13.52 -0.47 -9.62
N PRO A 174 -12.47 0.22 -10.11
CA PRO A 174 -11.23 0.37 -9.35
C PRO A 174 -11.34 1.51 -8.33
N PHE A 175 -10.93 1.22 -7.10
CA PHE A 175 -10.88 2.17 -6.00
C PHE A 175 -9.48 2.22 -5.38
N ARG A 176 -9.24 3.32 -4.66
CA ARG A 176 -8.11 3.47 -3.74
C ARG A 176 -8.66 3.80 -2.37
N LYS A 177 -8.14 3.14 -1.35
CA LYS A 177 -8.39 3.47 0.05
C LYS A 177 -7.11 4.04 0.65
N VAL A 178 -7.21 5.18 1.29
CA VAL A 178 -6.10 5.83 1.99
C VAL A 178 -6.28 5.55 3.47
N LEU A 179 -5.27 4.95 4.09
CA LEU A 179 -5.26 4.57 5.49
C LEU A 179 -4.28 5.43 6.26
N LEU A 180 -4.67 5.77 7.48
CA LEU A 180 -3.80 6.27 8.52
C LEU A 180 -3.73 5.21 9.63
N ILE A 181 -2.54 4.68 9.87
CA ILE A 181 -2.30 3.60 10.83
C ILE A 181 -1.37 4.10 11.92
N GLU A 182 -1.72 3.92 13.18
CA GLU A 182 -0.81 4.22 14.29
C GLU A 182 0.42 3.32 14.24
N ALA A 183 1.60 3.87 14.49
CA ALA A 183 2.85 3.11 14.38
C ALA A 183 2.93 1.91 15.34
N SER A 184 2.22 1.97 16.47
CA SER A 184 2.07 0.87 17.43
C SER A 184 1.27 -0.31 16.88
N LYS A 185 0.36 -0.06 15.92
CA LYS A 185 -0.52 -1.09 15.34
C LYS A 185 0.17 -1.92 14.28
N LEU A 186 1.14 -1.35 13.56
CA LEU A 186 1.82 -2.05 12.48
C LEU A 186 2.41 -3.42 12.91
N PRO A 187 3.17 -3.54 14.01
CA PRO A 187 3.65 -4.84 14.49
C PRO A 187 2.52 -5.82 14.88
N GLU A 188 1.42 -5.33 15.44
CA GLU A 188 0.26 -6.15 15.82
C GLU A 188 -0.42 -6.75 14.58
N THR A 189 -0.62 -5.93 13.53
CA THR A 189 -1.17 -6.36 12.24
C THR A 189 -0.28 -7.40 11.58
N ILE A 190 1.04 -7.19 11.56
CA ILE A 190 2.00 -8.15 10.98
C ILE A 190 1.97 -9.49 11.71
N ASN A 191 1.90 -9.50 13.05
CA ASN A 191 1.77 -10.72 13.84
C ASN A 191 0.46 -11.47 13.56
N THR A 192 -0.62 -10.74 13.31
CA THR A 192 -1.91 -11.31 12.91
C THR A 192 -1.79 -12.02 11.56
N ILE A 193 -1.23 -11.35 10.55
CA ILE A 193 -1.00 -11.92 9.21
C ILE A 193 -0.10 -13.16 9.32
N LYS A 194 0.99 -13.08 10.09
CA LYS A 194 1.90 -14.21 10.33
C LYS A 194 1.19 -15.44 10.90
N SER A 195 0.32 -15.24 11.87
CA SER A 195 -0.43 -16.33 12.51
C SER A 195 -1.40 -17.01 11.53
N LEU A 196 -2.02 -16.23 10.65
CA LEU A 196 -2.94 -16.74 9.63
C LEU A 196 -2.23 -17.51 8.53
N VAL A 197 -1.11 -16.98 8.03
CA VAL A 197 -0.25 -17.66 7.07
C VAL A 197 0.27 -19.00 7.64
N ALA A 198 0.71 -19.01 8.90
CA ALA A 198 1.14 -20.24 9.57
C ALA A 198 0.00 -21.26 9.70
N SER A 199 -1.22 -20.80 10.00
CA SER A 199 -2.40 -21.67 10.12
C SER A 199 -2.83 -22.26 8.77
N ALA A 200 -2.71 -21.50 7.68
CA ALA A 200 -3.03 -21.96 6.33
C ALA A 200 -1.99 -22.97 5.78
N THR A 201 -0.75 -22.94 6.27
CA THR A 201 0.31 -23.86 5.83
C THR A 201 0.27 -25.21 6.56
N ASN A 202 -0.41 -25.28 7.71
CA ASN A 202 -0.50 -26.48 8.56
C ASN A 202 -1.76 -27.34 8.28
N ASN A 203 -2.58 -26.95 7.31
CA ASN A 203 -3.75 -27.70 6.81
C ASN A 203 -3.48 -28.22 5.41
#